data_AF-A0A3B0XD69-F1
#
_entry.id   AF-A0A3B0XD69-F1
#
_cell.length_a   1.000
_cell.length_b   1.000
_cell.length_c   1.000
_cell.angle_alpha   90.00
_cell.angle_beta   90.00
_cell.angle_gamma   90.00
#
_symmetry.space_group_name_H-M   'P 1'
#
loop_
_entity.id
_entity.type
_entity.pdbx_description
1 polymer ?
#
loop_
_entity_poly.entity_id
_entity_poly.type
_entity_poly.pdbx_seq_one_letter_code
_entity_poly.pdbx_strand_id
1 'polypeptide(L)'
;MYKIGEATKLTGLSADTLRYYEKYGLTPGIARNTSGIRLYIDKDISRLKFIKRAQRINFSLEEIKNLLSMREDPQHAKDSVRQLTSDKLAKIEEQLTELTTLRNELTLLLNLCRNSEGGCPIIEGIDTDN
;
A
#
# COMPACT_ATOMS: atom_id res chain seq x y z
N MET A 1 19.03 20.00 -5.84
CA MET A 1 18.93 18.79 -6.69
C MET A 1 19.60 17.65 -5.95
N TYR A 2 19.04 16.45 -6.00
CA TYR A 2 19.50 15.28 -5.24
C TYR A 2 19.83 14.14 -6.20
N LYS A 3 20.92 13.42 -5.96
CA LYS A 3 21.19 12.15 -6.64
C LYS A 3 20.29 11.07 -6.08
N ILE A 4 20.20 9.92 -6.77
CA ILE A 4 19.34 8.81 -6.35
C ILE A 4 19.62 8.36 -4.91
N GLY A 5 20.89 8.29 -4.47
CA GLY A 5 21.25 7.91 -3.11
C GLY A 5 20.86 8.92 -2.02
N GLU A 6 20.64 10.18 -2.39
CA GLU A 6 20.11 11.20 -1.47
C GLU A 6 18.58 11.13 -1.46
N ALA A 7 17.96 10.92 -2.63
CA ALA A 7 16.52 10.72 -2.76
C ALA A 7 16.04 9.49 -1.96
N THR A 8 16.80 8.39 -1.95
CA THR A 8 16.50 7.22 -1.11
C THR A 8 16.49 7.58 0.37
N LYS A 9 17.47 8.34 0.86
CA LYS A 9 17.52 8.81 2.26
C LYS A 9 16.35 9.72 2.61
N LEU A 10 16.01 10.65 1.73
CA LEU A 10 14.93 11.63 1.96
C LEU A 10 13.53 11.03 1.92
N THR A 11 13.34 9.95 1.16
CA THR A 11 12.03 9.30 0.97
C THR A 11 11.89 8.01 1.77
N GLY A 12 13.01 7.39 2.14
CA GLY A 12 13.08 6.04 2.69
C GLY A 12 12.56 4.98 1.70
N LEU A 13 12.76 5.20 0.40
CA LEU A 13 12.49 4.23 -0.68
C LEU A 13 13.83 3.67 -1.17
N SER A 14 13.86 2.44 -1.67
CA SER A 14 15.07 1.87 -2.27
C SER A 14 15.32 2.50 -3.65
N ALA A 15 16.58 2.46 -4.12
CA ALA A 15 16.92 2.94 -5.45
C ALA A 15 16.15 2.19 -6.55
N ASP A 16 15.91 0.88 -6.36
CA ASP A 16 15.13 0.07 -7.30
C ASP A 16 13.67 0.47 -7.31
N THR A 17 13.08 0.77 -6.15
CA THR A 17 11.72 1.32 -6.07
C THR A 17 11.61 2.66 -6.80
N LEU A 18 12.60 3.55 -6.66
CA LEU A 18 12.62 4.82 -7.38
C LEU A 18 12.68 4.62 -8.91
N ARG A 19 13.53 3.71 -9.39
CA ARG A 19 13.62 3.35 -10.82
C ARG A 19 12.33 2.71 -11.31
N TYR A 20 11.73 1.86 -10.49
CA TYR A 20 10.48 1.18 -10.80
C TYR A 20 9.33 2.18 -10.93
N TYR A 21 9.21 3.18 -10.04
CA TYR A 21 8.19 4.23 -10.14
C TYR A 21 8.35 5.11 -11.37
N GLU A 22 9.59 5.42 -11.77
CA GLU A 22 9.83 6.11 -13.04
C GLU A 22 9.39 5.24 -14.22
N LYS A 23 9.77 3.95 -14.24
CA LYS A 23 9.40 3.00 -15.31
C LYS A 23 7.88 2.80 -15.42
N TYR A 24 7.18 2.73 -14.28
CA TYR A 24 5.72 2.61 -14.23
C TYR A 24 5.00 3.94 -14.59
N GLY A 25 5.75 5.04 -14.73
CA GLY A 25 5.21 6.35 -15.07
C GLY A 25 4.60 7.12 -13.89
N LEU A 26 4.92 6.72 -12.64
CA LEU A 26 4.51 7.46 -11.45
C LEU A 26 5.37 8.70 -11.22
N THR A 27 6.62 8.71 -11.65
CA THR A 27 7.50 9.89 -11.59
C THR A 27 8.11 10.16 -12.98
N PRO A 28 7.31 10.60 -13.96
CA PRO A 28 7.82 10.86 -15.29
C PRO A 28 8.70 12.11 -15.30
N GLY A 29 9.72 12.13 -16.16
CA GLY A 29 10.51 13.33 -16.42
C GLY A 29 11.60 13.66 -15.39
N ILE A 30 12.08 12.67 -14.61
CA ILE A 30 13.24 12.88 -13.74
C ILE A 30 14.44 13.34 -14.58
N ALA A 31 14.98 14.51 -14.25
CA ALA A 31 16.09 15.09 -14.97
C ALA A 31 17.34 14.21 -14.89
N ARG A 32 18.22 14.33 -15.89
CA ARG A 32 19.53 13.67 -15.88
C ARG A 32 20.62 14.71 -16.07
N ASN A 33 21.76 14.52 -15.40
CA ASN A 33 22.95 15.30 -15.69
C ASN A 33 23.61 14.85 -17.01
N THR A 34 24.68 15.54 -17.40
CA THR A 34 25.46 15.23 -18.61
C THR A 34 26.04 13.81 -18.62
N SER A 35 26.24 13.20 -17.45
CA SER A 35 26.71 11.82 -17.29
C SER A 35 25.57 10.79 -17.21
N GLY A 36 24.31 11.19 -17.45
CA GLY A 36 23.14 10.30 -17.43
C GLY A 36 22.61 9.95 -16.03
N ILE A 37 23.12 10.58 -14.97
CA ILE A 37 22.70 10.34 -13.58
C ILE A 37 21.39 11.08 -13.31
N ARG A 38 20.41 10.38 -12.72
CA ARG A 38 19.14 10.96 -12.26
C ARG A 38 19.35 12.04 -11.21
N LEU A 39 18.72 13.18 -11.42
CA LEU A 39 18.68 14.32 -10.51
C LEU A 39 17.22 14.60 -10.13
N TYR A 40 16.94 14.50 -8.84
CA TYR A 40 15.63 14.76 -8.26
C TYR A 40 15.59 16.19 -7.74
N ILE A 41 14.49 16.88 -7.98
CA ILE A 41 14.19 18.19 -7.35
C ILE A 41 13.22 18.00 -6.18
N ASP A 42 12.99 19.06 -5.40
CA ASP A 42 12.08 19.00 -4.25
C ASP A 42 10.65 18.58 -4.64
N LYS A 43 10.19 18.97 -5.85
CA LYS A 43 8.91 18.51 -6.41
C LYS A 43 8.86 16.98 -6.56
N ASP A 44 9.95 16.36 -7.01
CA ASP A 44 10.03 14.90 -7.16
C ASP A 44 10.03 14.21 -5.80
N ILE A 45 10.77 14.75 -4.84
CA ILE A 45 10.79 14.22 -3.46
C ILE A 45 9.40 14.31 -2.83
N SER A 46 8.70 15.43 -3.00
CA SER A 46 7.31 15.60 -2.54
C SER A 46 6.38 14.55 -3.18
N ARG A 47 6.52 14.34 -4.49
CA ARG A 47 5.74 13.33 -5.24
C ARG A 47 6.04 11.89 -4.78
N LEU A 48 7.31 11.56 -4.54
CA LEU A 48 7.72 10.25 -4.01
C LEU A 48 7.17 9.99 -2.59
N LYS A 49 7.19 11.01 -1.73
CA LYS A 49 6.56 10.92 -0.40
C LYS A 49 5.05 10.71 -0.48
N PHE A 50 4.38 11.35 -1.43
CA PHE A 50 2.96 11.14 -1.70
C PHE A 50 2.69 9.68 -2.12
N ILE A 51 3.43 9.17 -3.10
CA ILE A 51 3.32 7.77 -3.57
C ILE A 51 3.51 6.80 -2.39
N LYS A 52 4.56 6.99 -1.59
CA LYS A 52 4.83 6.15 -0.41
C LYS A 52 3.67 6.16 0.59
N ARG A 53 3.06 7.32 0.85
CA ARG A 53 1.92 7.43 1.76
C ARG A 53 0.68 6.74 1.20
N ALA A 54 0.41 6.90 -0.09
CA ALA A 54 -0.73 6.26 -0.74
C ALA A 54 -0.59 4.72 -0.74
N GLN A 55 0.61 4.19 -0.97
CA GLN A 55 0.86 2.75 -0.84
C GLN A 55 0.67 2.23 0.58
N ARG A 56 0.98 3.02 1.61
CA ARG A 56 0.70 2.64 3.00
C ARG A 56 -0.80 2.53 3.29
N ILE A 57 -1.64 3.23 2.53
CA ILE A 57 -3.12 3.12 2.57
C ILE A 57 -3.59 1.98 1.63
N ASN A 58 -2.65 1.16 1.16
CA ASN A 58 -2.85 0.03 0.28
C ASN A 58 -3.41 0.39 -1.11
N PHE A 59 -3.32 1.64 -1.55
CA PHE A 59 -3.68 2.01 -2.93
C PHE A 59 -2.77 1.28 -3.92
N SER A 60 -3.37 0.74 -4.99
CA SER A 60 -2.65 0.13 -6.10
C SER A 60 -1.84 1.20 -6.86
N LEU A 61 -0.85 0.79 -7.64
CA LEU A 61 -0.06 1.75 -8.43
C LEU A 61 -0.91 2.51 -9.45
N GLU A 62 -1.97 1.88 -9.95
CA GLU A 62 -2.95 2.51 -10.84
C GLU A 62 -3.81 3.55 -10.10
N GLU A 63 -4.33 3.20 -8.93
CA GLU A 63 -5.06 4.13 -8.05
C GLU A 63 -4.18 5.33 -7.69
N ILE A 64 -2.89 5.09 -7.40
CA ILE A 64 -1.91 6.14 -7.12
C ILE A 64 -1.65 7.02 -8.34
N LYS A 65 -1.60 6.46 -9.54
CA LYS A 65 -1.45 7.24 -10.78
C LYS A 65 -2.64 8.19 -10.97
N ASN A 66 -3.85 7.71 -10.70
CA ASN A 66 -5.07 8.52 -10.74
C ASN A 66 -5.06 9.61 -9.66
N LEU A 67 -4.65 9.27 -8.43
CA LEU A 67 -4.48 10.26 -7.36
C LEU A 67 -3.44 11.34 -7.72
N LEU A 68 -2.37 10.97 -8.43
CA LEU A 68 -1.34 11.91 -8.88
C LEU A 68 -1.84 12.85 -9.97
N SER A 69 -2.73 12.42 -10.88
CA SER A 69 -3.35 13.31 -11.86
C SER A 69 -4.38 14.23 -11.19
N MET A 70 -5.20 13.69 -10.29
CA MET A 70 -6.15 14.46 -9.47
C MET A 70 -5.48 15.55 -8.63
N ARG A 71 -4.23 15.32 -8.20
CA ARG A 71 -3.45 16.30 -7.44
C ARG A 71 -3.05 17.54 -8.26
N GLU A 72 -2.99 17.43 -9.58
CA GLU A 72 -2.65 18.56 -10.45
C GLU A 72 -3.82 19.57 -10.56
N ASP A 73 -5.06 19.11 -10.37
CA ASP A 73 -6.27 19.95 -10.31
C ASP A 73 -7.23 19.51 -9.17
N PRO A 74 -6.93 19.92 -7.92
CA PRO A 74 -7.68 19.44 -6.75
C PRO A 74 -9.14 19.87 -6.71
N GLN A 75 -9.50 20.99 -7.35
CA GLN A 75 -10.87 21.53 -7.27
C GLN A 75 -11.83 20.66 -8.07
N HIS A 76 -11.45 20.25 -9.27
CA HIS A 76 -12.27 19.38 -10.11
C HIS A 76 -12.18 17.90 -9.70
N ALA A 77 -11.14 17.53 -8.96
CA ALA A 77 -10.93 16.14 -8.54
C ALA A 77 -11.56 15.77 -7.18
N LYS A 78 -12.09 16.74 -6.42
CA LYS A 78 -12.54 16.52 -5.03
C LYS A 78 -13.49 15.34 -4.87
N ASP A 79 -14.52 15.25 -5.70
CA ASP A 79 -15.52 14.19 -5.61
C ASP A 79 -14.97 12.84 -6.04
N SER A 80 -14.11 12.81 -7.06
CA SER A 80 -13.42 11.58 -7.48
C SER A 80 -12.45 11.05 -6.43
N VAL A 81 -11.68 11.93 -5.77
CA VAL A 81 -10.79 11.56 -4.66
C VAL A 81 -11.61 11.04 -3.48
N ARG A 82 -12.74 11.68 -3.16
CA ARG A 82 -13.65 11.24 -2.10
C ARG A 82 -14.20 9.84 -2.39
N GLN A 83 -14.68 9.60 -3.61
CA GLN A 83 -15.20 8.30 -4.01
C GLN A 83 -14.13 7.21 -3.90
N LEU A 84 -12.96 7.42 -4.51
CA LEU A 84 -11.86 6.47 -4.47
C LEU A 84 -11.42 6.13 -3.04
N THR A 85 -11.40 7.13 -2.17
CA THR A 85 -11.06 6.94 -0.75
C THR A 85 -12.16 6.17 0.00
N SER A 86 -13.43 6.45 -0.29
CA SER A 86 -14.58 5.75 0.29
C SER A 86 -14.61 4.28 -0.11
N ASP A 87 -14.35 3.98 -1.39
CA ASP A 87 -14.28 2.60 -1.90
C ASP A 87 -13.14 1.83 -1.23
N LYS A 88 -12.01 2.51 -0.98
CA LYS A 88 -10.87 1.91 -0.28
C LYS A 88 -11.18 1.61 1.17
N LEU A 89 -11.87 2.52 1.86
CA LEU A 89 -12.31 2.32 3.23
C LEU A 89 -13.26 1.12 3.33
N ALA A 90 -14.27 1.06 2.47
CA ALA A 90 -15.24 -0.03 2.45
C ALA A 90 -14.55 -1.41 2.27
N LYS A 91 -13.59 -1.52 1.35
CA LYS A 91 -12.81 -2.75 1.16
C LYS A 91 -11.98 -3.13 2.40
N ILE A 92 -11.42 -2.14 3.10
CA ILE A 92 -10.67 -2.39 4.35
C ILE A 92 -11.61 -2.85 5.46
N GLU A 93 -12.81 -2.28 5.56
CA GLU A 93 -13.83 -2.68 6.54
C GLU A 93 -14.36 -4.10 6.29
N GLU A 94 -14.53 -4.47 5.02
CA GLU A 94 -14.86 -5.85 4.61
C GLU A 94 -13.76 -6.83 5.04
N GLN A 95 -12.51 -6.54 4.69
CA GLN A 95 -11.36 -7.37 5.11
C GLN A 95 -11.21 -7.45 6.64
N LEU A 96 -11.47 -6.37 7.36
CA LEU A 96 -11.45 -6.38 8.82
C LEU A 96 -12.53 -7.31 9.40
N THR A 97 -13.70 -7.34 8.78
CA THR A 97 -14.80 -8.21 9.19
C THR A 97 -14.41 -9.67 8.98
N GLU A 98 -13.92 -10.03 7.81
CA GLU A 98 -13.43 -11.39 7.50
C GLU A 98 -12.31 -11.83 8.44
N LEU A 99 -11.29 -10.99 8.61
CA LEU A 99 -10.17 -11.27 9.52
C LEU A 99 -10.61 -11.40 10.98
N THR A 100 -11.65 -10.66 11.39
CA THR A 100 -12.22 -10.77 12.72
C THR A 100 -12.92 -12.11 12.92
N THR A 101 -13.67 -12.58 11.91
CA THR A 101 -14.32 -13.90 11.93
C THR A 101 -13.28 -15.00 12.05
N LEU A 102 -12.28 -15.02 11.16
CA LEU A 102 -11.19 -16.02 11.19
C LEU A 102 -10.43 -16.00 12.51
N ARG A 103 -10.14 -14.81 13.05
CA ARG A 103 -9.50 -14.67 14.37
C ARG A 103 -10.34 -15.32 15.48
N ASN A 104 -11.65 -15.12 15.45
CA ASN A 104 -12.55 -15.67 16.46
C ASN A 104 -12.62 -17.19 16.37
N GLU A 105 -12.68 -17.75 15.15
CA GLU A 105 -12.61 -19.21 14.92
C GLU A 105 -11.31 -19.81 15.45
N LEU A 106 -10.16 -19.22 15.09
CA LEU A 106 -8.85 -19.64 15.62
C LEU A 106 -8.80 -19.56 17.15
N THR A 107 -9.39 -18.52 17.73
CA THR A 107 -9.45 -18.35 19.20
C THR A 107 -10.29 -19.46 19.84
N LEU A 108 -11.42 -19.83 19.23
CA LEU A 108 -12.26 -20.94 19.70
C LEU A 108 -11.50 -22.26 19.65
N LEU A 109 -10.86 -22.59 18.53
CA LEU A 109 -10.08 -23.82 18.36
C LEU A 109 -8.95 -23.92 19.40
N LEU A 110 -8.25 -22.81 19.67
CA LEU A 110 -7.21 -22.75 20.72
C LEU A 110 -7.78 -22.99 22.11
N ASN A 111 -8.96 -22.43 22.43
CA ASN A 111 -9.61 -22.64 23.72
C ASN A 111 -10.10 -24.08 23.91
N LEU A 112 -10.65 -24.70 22.86
CA LEU A 112 -11.07 -26.10 22.90
C LEU A 112 -9.87 -27.02 23.08
N CYS A 113 -8.78 -26.79 22.35
CA CYS A 113 -7.55 -27.56 22.46
C CYS A 113 -6.96 -27.52 23.87
N ARG A 114 -6.99 -26.36 24.53
CA ARG A 114 -6.46 -26.20 25.89
C ARG A 114 -7.20 -27.05 26.93
N ASN A 115 -8.48 -27.33 26.70
CA ASN A 115 -9.36 -28.02 27.65
C ASN A 115 -9.62 -29.48 27.28
N SER A 116 -8.96 -30.01 26.25
CA SER A 116 -9.12 -31.39 25.79
C SER A 116 -8.28 -32.36 26.63
N GLU A 117 -8.90 -33.46 27.08
CA GLU A 117 -8.22 -34.59 27.74
C GLU A 117 -7.79 -35.70 26.75
N GLY A 118 -8.13 -35.55 25.47
CA GLY A 118 -7.79 -36.48 24.38
C GLY A 118 -8.19 -35.93 23.01
N GLY A 119 -7.51 -36.39 21.95
CA GLY A 119 -7.69 -35.88 20.58
C GLY A 119 -7.05 -34.51 20.35
N CYS A 120 -7.22 -33.95 19.16
CA CYS A 120 -6.78 -32.59 18.84
C CYS A 120 -7.94 -31.80 18.24
N PRO A 121 -8.67 -31.02 19.06
CA PRO A 121 -9.82 -30.25 18.61
C PRO A 121 -9.55 -29.26 17.47
N ILE A 122 -8.28 -28.87 17.26
CA ILE A 122 -7.89 -28.02 16.13
C ILE A 122 -7.97 -28.80 14.82
N ILE A 123 -7.39 -30.02 14.78
CA ILE A 123 -7.44 -30.87 13.58
C ILE A 123 -8.87 -31.32 13.32
N GLU A 124 -9.56 -31.76 14.36
CA GLU A 124 -10.97 -32.17 14.27
C GLU A 124 -11.87 -31.03 13.78
N GLY A 125 -11.65 -29.80 14.27
CA GLY A 125 -12.42 -28.62 13.85
C GLY A 125 -12.17 -28.20 12.39
N ILE A 126 -10.93 -28.33 11.90
CA ILE A 126 -10.58 -28.04 10.49
C ILE A 126 -11.13 -29.12 9.55
N ASP A 127 -11.13 -30.38 9.97
CA ASP A 127 -11.65 -31.50 9.17
C ASP A 127 -13.19 -31.48 9.04
N THR A 128 -13.89 -30.74 9.90
CA THR A 128 -15.36 -30.66 9.92
C THR A 128 -16.00 -29.56 9.07
N ASP A 129 -15.24 -28.81 8.26
CA ASP A 129 -15.80 -27.73 7.43
C ASP A 129 -16.86 -28.26 6.44
N ASN A 130 -18.12 -27.95 6.74
CA ASN A 130 -19.32 -28.11 5.91
C ASN A 130 -20.20 -26.86 6.08
#